data_AF-A0A7X9CLQ9-F1
#
_entry.id   AF-A0A7X9CLQ9-F1
#
_cell.length_a   1.000
_cell.length_b   1.000
_cell.length_c   1.000
_cell.angle_alpha   90.00
_cell.angle_beta   90.00
_cell.angle_gamma   90.00
#
_symmetry.space_group_name_H-M   'P 1'
#
loop_
_entity.id
_entity.type
_entity.pdbx_description
1 polymer ?
#
loop_
_entity_poly.entity_id
_entity_poly.type
_entity_poly.pdbx_seq_one_letter_code
_entity_poly.pdbx_strand_id
1 'polypeptide(L)'
;MKKINLIKVIIIILISIILSSCNKEGNKKESKIEKKEKAPKSLVSVSEELDKILASMGEIKKITELTPLEFETLHSKGKGEEEGKKEGEKKKEEKLELRDEELLKKWNNIDKKIEKIHSEWNNYEVEAIKKAVNPEKAKEFKKNLNLCTIAIEDRNIKNILDTGSQAILSLASFFDLYKDEIKGDLSRIKYAIYQAYLIEENNIENAKKILDSTGENITRLRQKLGKDKEKVNRLDKLSLAIEDMKQSLNEDNKKLLELKRDIVINNIKLLEK
;
A
#
# COMPACT_ATOMS: atom_id res chain seq x y z
N MET A 1 -20.17 -26.13 -68.91
CA MET A 1 -20.54 -26.85 -67.67
C MET A 1 -19.39 -27.64 -67.00
N LYS A 2 -18.47 -28.30 -67.73
CA LYS A 2 -17.39 -29.10 -67.11
C LYS A 2 -16.34 -28.29 -66.32
N LYS A 3 -15.99 -27.06 -66.73
CA LYS A 3 -14.98 -26.23 -66.03
C LYS A 3 -15.43 -25.71 -64.65
N ILE A 4 -16.72 -25.42 -64.48
CA ILE A 4 -17.28 -24.92 -63.20
C ILE A 4 -17.33 -26.05 -62.15
N ASN A 5 -17.62 -27.28 -62.58
CA ASN A 5 -17.58 -28.45 -61.70
C ASN A 5 -16.14 -28.84 -61.32
N LEU A 6 -15.17 -28.63 -62.22
CA LEU A 6 -13.75 -28.85 -61.91
C LEU A 6 -13.22 -27.86 -60.87
N ILE A 7 -13.61 -26.58 -60.96
CA ILE A 7 -13.24 -25.55 -59.98
C ILE A 7 -13.86 -25.83 -58.60
N LYS A 8 -15.12 -26.29 -58.55
CA LYS A 8 -15.76 -26.67 -57.28
C LYS A 8 -15.10 -27.88 -56.62
N VAL A 9 -14.66 -28.88 -57.41
CA VAL A 9 -13.91 -30.04 -56.90
C VAL A 9 -12.53 -29.62 -56.36
N ILE A 10 -11.83 -28.70 -57.04
CA ILE A 10 -10.54 -28.17 -56.59
C ILE A 10 -10.68 -27.37 -55.28
N ILE A 11 -11.75 -26.57 -55.12
CA ILE A 11 -12.02 -25.80 -53.90
C ILE A 11 -12.34 -26.73 -52.71
N ILE A 12 -13.08 -27.82 -52.94
CA ILE A 12 -13.39 -28.82 -51.88
C ILE A 12 -12.12 -29.57 -51.44
N ILE A 13 -11.22 -29.89 -52.37
CA ILE A 13 -9.93 -30.54 -52.06
C ILE A 13 -9.00 -29.59 -51.27
N LEU A 14 -8.97 -28.30 -51.60
CA LEU A 14 -8.18 -27.29 -50.87
C LEU A 14 -8.68 -27.05 -49.44
N ILE A 15 -9.98 -27.15 -49.19
CA ILE A 15 -10.57 -27.02 -47.84
C ILE A 15 -10.28 -28.28 -46.99
N SER A 16 -10.09 -29.44 -47.62
CA SER A 16 -9.85 -30.71 -46.93
C SER A 16 -8.42 -30.85 -46.36
N ILE A 17 -7.48 -30.00 -46.80
CA ILE A 17 -6.05 -30.07 -46.40
C ILE A 17 -5.77 -29.28 -45.11
N ILE A 18 -6.74 -28.52 -44.58
CA ILE A 18 -6.57 -27.72 -43.34
C ILE A 18 -6.93 -28.51 -42.07
N LEU A 19 -7.32 -29.78 -42.16
CA LEU A 19 -7.69 -30.62 -41.00
C LEU A 19 -6.72 -31.77 -40.70
N SER A 20 -5.48 -31.69 -41.18
CA SER A 20 -4.40 -32.61 -40.79
C SER A 20 -3.28 -31.87 -40.05
N SER A 21 -3.63 -31.24 -38.93
CA SER A 21 -2.63 -30.93 -37.89
C SER A 21 -2.47 -32.17 -37.02
N CYS A 22 -1.40 -32.92 -37.29
CA CYS A 22 -0.98 -34.06 -36.50
C CYS A 22 -0.91 -33.76 -35.00
N ASN A 23 -1.45 -34.71 -34.24
CA ASN A 23 -1.17 -34.95 -32.83
C ASN A 23 0.34 -34.92 -32.55
N LYS A 24 0.77 -33.92 -31.80
CA LYS A 24 1.82 -34.11 -30.81
C LYS A 24 1.11 -34.06 -29.46
N GLU A 25 0.97 -35.21 -28.81
CA GLU A 25 0.76 -35.30 -27.37
C GLU A 25 2.00 -34.72 -26.67
N GLY A 26 2.12 -33.40 -26.72
CA GLY A 26 2.90 -32.65 -25.77
C GLY A 26 2.08 -32.66 -24.50
N ASN A 27 2.43 -33.55 -23.59
CA ASN A 27 1.94 -33.58 -22.22
C ASN A 27 2.34 -32.26 -21.53
N LYS A 28 1.70 -31.14 -21.89
CA LYS A 28 1.59 -29.98 -21.03
C LYS A 28 0.69 -30.46 -19.90
N LYS A 29 1.32 -31.01 -18.86
CA LYS A 29 0.87 -30.71 -17.51
C LYS A 29 0.71 -29.19 -17.48
N GLU A 30 -0.50 -28.70 -17.73
CA GLU A 30 -0.97 -27.54 -17.00
C GLU A 30 -0.67 -27.92 -15.56
N SER A 31 0.41 -27.36 -15.02
CA SER A 31 0.56 -27.33 -13.59
C SER A 31 -0.72 -26.62 -13.15
N LYS A 32 -1.67 -27.38 -12.61
CA LYS A 32 -2.59 -26.86 -11.64
C LYS A 32 -1.69 -26.31 -10.54
N ILE A 33 -1.21 -25.08 -10.72
CA ILE A 33 -0.69 -24.28 -9.62
C ILE A 33 -1.93 -24.14 -8.76
N GLU A 34 -2.05 -24.99 -7.75
CA GLU A 34 -2.99 -24.79 -6.67
C GLU A 34 -2.75 -23.37 -6.19
N LYS A 35 -3.65 -22.46 -6.56
CA LYS A 35 -3.64 -21.10 -6.03
C LYS A 35 -3.80 -21.26 -4.52
N LYS A 36 -2.69 -21.12 -3.77
CA LYS A 36 -2.70 -21.02 -2.31
C LYS A 36 -3.78 -20.01 -1.92
N GLU A 37 -4.59 -20.37 -0.93
CA GLU A 37 -5.68 -19.53 -0.43
C GLU A 37 -5.21 -18.25 0.26
N LYS A 38 -3.95 -18.18 0.70
CA LYS A 38 -3.41 -16.98 1.36
C LYS A 38 -2.03 -16.62 0.84
N ALA A 39 -1.75 -15.32 0.87
CA ALA A 39 -0.43 -14.77 0.60
C ALA A 39 0.61 -15.35 1.59
N PRO A 40 1.86 -15.60 1.14
CA PRO A 40 2.92 -16.06 2.02
C PRO A 40 3.27 -14.99 3.04
N LYS A 41 3.81 -15.44 4.18
CA LYS A 41 4.18 -14.54 5.29
C LYS A 41 5.17 -13.46 4.86
N SER A 42 6.10 -13.76 3.96
CA SER A 42 7.06 -12.78 3.45
C SER A 42 6.37 -11.62 2.72
N LEU A 43 5.45 -11.90 1.79
CA LEU A 43 4.67 -10.85 1.11
C LEU A 43 3.81 -10.03 2.08
N VAL A 44 3.17 -10.69 3.05
CA VAL A 44 2.38 -10.01 4.08
C VAL A 44 3.28 -9.11 4.94
N SER A 45 4.45 -9.60 5.35
CA SER A 45 5.44 -8.87 6.14
C SER A 45 5.94 -7.61 5.42
N VAL A 46 6.22 -7.68 4.11
CA VAL A 46 6.57 -6.52 3.28
C VAL A 46 5.50 -5.43 3.38
N SER A 47 4.23 -5.79 3.17
CA SER A 47 3.12 -4.83 3.25
C SER A 47 2.96 -4.25 4.65
N GLU A 48 3.00 -5.08 5.70
CA GLU A 48 2.83 -4.65 7.08
C GLU A 48 3.95 -3.71 7.55
N GLU A 49 5.20 -3.96 7.16
CA GLU A 49 6.31 -3.06 7.51
C GLU A 49 6.24 -1.73 6.75
N LEU A 50 5.81 -1.73 5.47
CA LEU A 50 5.52 -0.48 4.75
C LEU A 50 4.42 0.33 5.45
N ASP A 51 3.33 -0.31 5.88
CA ASP A 51 2.26 0.36 6.64
C ASP A 51 2.78 0.96 7.95
N LYS A 52 3.70 0.27 8.64
CA LYS A 52 4.31 0.78 9.87
C LYS A 52 5.20 1.98 9.59
N ILE A 53 6.01 1.97 8.53
CA ILE A 53 6.82 3.13 8.11
C ILE A 53 5.92 4.34 7.85
N LEU A 54 4.86 4.17 7.06
CA LEU A 54 3.94 5.26 6.74
C LEU A 54 3.18 5.77 7.96
N ALA A 55 2.81 4.90 8.90
CA ALA A 55 2.19 5.29 10.16
C ALA A 55 3.14 6.12 11.05
N SER A 56 4.43 5.75 11.10
CA SER A 56 5.44 6.47 11.88
C SER A 56 5.64 7.91 11.39
N MET A 57 5.34 8.22 10.13
CA MET A 57 5.44 9.60 9.60
C MET A 57 4.53 10.58 10.35
N GLY A 58 3.32 10.16 10.73
CA GLY A 58 2.42 10.99 11.52
C GLY A 58 2.93 11.24 12.94
N GLU A 59 3.58 10.26 13.55
CA GLU A 59 4.21 10.42 14.87
C GLU A 59 5.43 11.33 14.82
N ILE A 60 6.31 11.13 13.83
CA ILE A 60 7.51 11.97 13.65
C ILE A 60 7.11 13.41 13.39
N LYS A 61 6.16 13.64 12.47
CA LYS A 61 5.63 14.98 12.18
C LYS A 61 5.13 15.67 13.44
N LYS A 62 4.33 14.97 14.27
CA LYS A 62 3.84 15.51 15.56
C LYS A 62 4.98 15.91 16.49
N ILE A 63 6.04 15.11 16.59
CA ILE A 63 7.19 15.44 17.46
C ILE A 63 7.98 16.63 16.89
N THR A 64 8.19 16.67 15.58
CA THR A 64 8.92 17.76 14.90
C THR A 64 8.18 19.11 15.01
N GLU A 65 6.85 19.10 15.01
CA GLU A 65 6.02 20.31 15.17
C GLU A 65 6.04 20.87 16.60
N LEU A 66 6.43 20.08 17.60
CA LEU A 66 6.46 20.51 19.00
C LEU A 66 7.75 21.27 19.32
N THR A 67 7.60 22.35 20.08
CA THR A 67 8.74 22.94 20.78
C THR A 67 9.28 21.98 21.83
N PRO A 68 10.57 22.07 22.22
CA PRO A 68 11.13 21.21 23.28
C PRO A 68 10.33 21.26 24.59
N LEU A 69 9.77 22.43 24.92
CA LEU A 69 8.95 22.62 26.12
C LEU A 69 7.58 21.92 26.03
N GLU A 70 6.91 22.01 24.87
CA GLU A 70 5.63 21.31 24.66
C GLU A 70 5.84 19.79 24.63
N PHE A 71 6.92 19.33 23.99
CA PHE A 71 7.29 17.91 23.97
C PHE A 71 7.49 17.38 25.39
N GLU A 72 8.31 18.05 26.22
CA GLU A 72 8.51 17.69 27.62
C GLU A 72 7.19 17.70 28.40
N THR A 73 6.37 18.75 28.27
CA THR A 73 5.09 18.83 29.01
C THR A 73 4.15 17.66 28.69
N LEU A 74 4.14 17.21 27.44
CA LEU A 74 3.35 16.05 27.01
C LEU A 74 3.98 14.72 27.45
N HIS A 75 5.31 14.63 27.49
CA HIS A 75 6.05 13.41 27.81
C HIS A 75 6.28 13.19 29.32
N SER A 76 6.28 14.28 30.12
CA SER A 76 6.50 14.28 31.57
C SER A 76 5.23 14.03 32.38
N LYS A 77 4.03 14.10 31.78
CA LYS A 77 2.77 13.70 32.44
C LYS A 77 2.70 12.21 32.85
N GLY A 78 3.73 11.40 32.54
CA GLY A 78 3.87 10.00 32.94
C GLY A 78 4.90 9.71 34.05
N LYS A 79 5.67 10.70 34.53
CA LYS A 79 6.64 10.53 35.64
C LYS A 79 6.57 11.76 36.56
N GLY A 80 6.41 11.49 37.87
CA GLY A 80 5.97 12.42 38.90
C GLY A 80 6.67 13.79 38.94
N GLU A 81 5.89 14.76 39.42
CA GLU A 81 6.31 16.10 39.81
C GLU A 81 7.42 16.03 40.85
N GLU A 82 8.54 16.72 40.60
CA GLU A 82 9.31 17.33 41.68
C GLU A 82 9.95 18.64 41.21
N GLU A 83 9.92 19.60 42.12
CA GLU A 83 10.12 21.03 41.96
C GLU A 83 11.56 21.44 41.62
N GLY A 84 11.74 22.66 41.08
CA GLY A 84 13.04 23.33 41.13
C GLY A 84 13.22 24.47 40.14
N LYS A 85 12.84 25.68 40.54
CA LYS A 85 13.29 26.96 39.94
C LYS A 85 14.81 27.10 40.13
N LYS A 86 15.59 26.99 39.04
CA LYS A 86 16.85 27.72 38.76
C LYS A 86 17.46 27.26 37.43
N GLU A 87 18.09 28.22 36.74
CA GLU A 87 18.91 28.15 35.52
C GLU A 87 18.20 27.86 34.18
N GLY A 88 17.99 28.92 33.39
CA GLY A 88 17.26 28.94 32.13
C GLY A 88 18.03 28.54 30.87
N GLU A 89 19.33 28.26 30.97
CA GLU A 89 20.17 27.84 29.82
C GLU A 89 20.49 26.34 29.82
N LYS A 90 21.02 25.78 30.93
CA LYS A 90 21.29 24.32 31.04
C LYS A 90 20.04 23.44 30.88
N LYS A 91 18.91 23.86 31.45
CA LYS A 91 17.63 23.14 31.28
C LYS A 91 17.10 23.18 29.85
N LYS A 92 17.57 24.09 28.99
CA LYS A 92 17.09 24.19 27.60
C LYS A 92 17.87 23.28 26.66
N GLU A 93 19.17 23.09 26.89
CA GLU A 93 20.01 22.10 26.20
C GLU A 93 19.55 20.66 26.50
N GLU A 94 19.35 20.31 27.77
CA GLU A 94 18.90 18.96 28.18
C GLU A 94 17.52 18.59 27.59
N LYS A 95 16.64 19.59 27.39
CA LYS A 95 15.30 19.42 26.77
C LYS A 95 15.36 19.22 25.25
N LEU A 96 16.31 19.86 24.58
CA LEU A 96 16.55 19.65 23.15
C LEU A 96 17.06 18.23 22.91
N GLU A 97 17.98 17.76 23.77
CA GLU A 97 18.55 16.41 23.68
C GLU A 97 17.48 15.31 23.79
N LEU A 98 16.52 15.39 24.72
CA LEU A 98 15.47 14.37 24.89
C LEU A 98 14.55 14.21 23.68
N ARG A 99 14.14 15.33 23.05
CA ARG A 99 13.28 15.30 21.86
C ARG A 99 14.04 14.73 20.67
N ASP A 100 15.29 15.17 20.50
CA ASP A 100 16.11 14.76 19.37
C ASP A 100 16.53 13.27 19.50
N GLU A 101 16.73 12.77 20.73
CA GLU A 101 16.89 11.34 21.00
C GLU A 101 15.67 10.50 20.62
N GLU A 102 14.45 10.96 20.95
CA GLU A 102 13.22 10.25 20.59
C GLU A 102 13.02 10.22 19.07
N LEU A 103 13.30 11.33 18.39
CA LEU A 103 13.31 11.38 16.92
C LEU A 103 14.33 10.41 16.34
N LEU A 104 15.55 10.38 16.86
CA LEU A 104 16.60 9.46 16.42
C LEU A 104 16.18 7.99 16.61
N LYS A 105 15.56 7.64 17.75
CA LYS A 105 15.02 6.29 18.00
C LYS A 105 13.95 5.90 16.98
N LYS A 106 13.05 6.82 16.62
CA LYS A 106 12.01 6.57 15.61
C LYS A 106 12.62 6.37 14.22
N TRP A 107 13.59 7.20 13.82
CA TRP A 107 14.28 7.03 12.54
C TRP A 107 15.08 5.73 12.47
N ASN A 108 15.81 5.38 13.53
CA ASN A 108 16.52 4.09 13.60
C ASN A 108 15.57 2.88 13.51
N ASN A 109 14.34 3.00 14.01
CA ASN A 109 13.33 1.96 13.84
C ASN A 109 12.89 1.85 12.38
N ILE A 110 12.66 2.98 11.70
CA ILE A 110 12.32 3.02 10.27
C ILE A 110 13.44 2.41 9.42
N ASP A 111 14.71 2.71 9.73
CA ASP A 111 15.86 2.14 9.02
C ASP A 111 15.86 0.60 9.11
N LYS A 112 15.65 0.05 10.31
CA LYS A 112 15.51 -1.40 10.51
C LYS A 112 14.31 -1.99 9.76
N LYS A 113 13.22 -1.24 9.62
CA LYS A 113 12.04 -1.68 8.88
C LYS A 113 12.31 -1.76 7.39
N ILE A 114 12.98 -0.77 6.80
CA ILE A 114 13.28 -0.79 5.37
C ILE A 114 14.26 -1.92 5.03
N GLU A 115 15.27 -2.17 5.87
CA GLU A 115 16.14 -3.35 5.74
C GLU A 115 15.34 -4.66 5.75
N LYS A 116 14.43 -4.81 6.71
CA LYS A 116 13.55 -5.98 6.80
C LYS A 116 12.67 -6.13 5.55
N ILE A 117 12.12 -5.03 5.02
CA ILE A 117 11.31 -5.06 3.80
C ILE A 117 12.10 -5.61 2.61
N HIS A 118 13.34 -5.16 2.41
CA HIS A 118 14.20 -5.67 1.34
C HIS A 118 14.49 -7.17 1.50
N SER A 119 14.78 -7.61 2.72
CA SER A 119 15.03 -9.03 3.02
C SER A 119 13.78 -9.90 2.77
N GLU A 120 12.61 -9.48 3.25
CA GLU A 120 11.35 -10.21 3.07
C GLU A 120 10.89 -10.20 1.62
N TRP A 121 11.11 -9.11 0.90
CA TRP A 121 10.88 -9.06 -0.54
C TRP A 121 11.76 -10.07 -1.27
N ASN A 122 13.06 -10.13 -0.97
CA ASN A 122 13.96 -11.10 -1.58
C ASN A 122 13.52 -12.55 -1.32
N ASN A 123 13.05 -12.85 -0.10
CA ASN A 123 12.47 -14.15 0.23
C ASN A 123 11.22 -14.45 -0.58
N TYR A 124 10.36 -13.45 -0.79
CA TYR A 124 9.14 -13.58 -1.58
C TYR A 124 9.40 -13.66 -3.09
N GLU A 125 10.39 -12.95 -3.62
CA GLU A 125 10.66 -12.82 -5.05
C GLU A 125 10.89 -14.19 -5.72
N VAL A 126 11.53 -15.12 -5.01
CA VAL A 126 11.69 -16.51 -5.44
C VAL A 126 10.33 -17.20 -5.66
N GLU A 127 9.35 -16.97 -4.79
CA GLU A 127 7.98 -17.49 -4.96
C GLU A 127 7.22 -16.75 -6.07
N ALA A 128 7.39 -15.44 -6.19
CA ALA A 128 6.77 -14.62 -7.23
C ALA A 128 7.19 -15.09 -8.63
N ILE A 129 8.48 -15.37 -8.83
CA ILE A 129 9.01 -15.92 -10.10
C ILE A 129 8.34 -17.26 -10.43
N LYS A 130 8.20 -18.17 -9.45
CA LYS A 130 7.53 -19.47 -9.64
C LYS A 130 6.06 -19.35 -10.04
N LYS A 131 5.39 -18.27 -9.63
CA LYS A 131 4.00 -17.97 -9.98
C LYS A 131 3.84 -17.27 -11.34
N ALA A 132 4.90 -17.22 -12.16
CA ALA A 132 4.93 -16.54 -13.46
C ALA A 132 4.50 -15.07 -13.36
N VAL A 133 4.92 -14.40 -12.28
CA VAL A 133 4.71 -12.96 -12.16
C VAL A 133 5.37 -12.25 -13.34
N ASN A 134 4.60 -11.32 -13.92
CA ASN A 134 5.09 -10.41 -14.94
C ASN A 134 6.37 -9.71 -14.43
N PRO A 135 7.54 -9.89 -15.10
CA PRO A 135 8.80 -9.31 -14.65
C PRO A 135 8.78 -7.80 -14.50
N GLU A 136 7.96 -7.11 -15.30
CA GLU A 136 7.78 -5.66 -15.21
C GLU A 136 7.12 -5.25 -13.89
N LYS A 137 6.19 -6.04 -13.33
CA LYS A 137 5.59 -5.80 -12.02
C LYS A 137 6.57 -5.94 -10.86
N ALA A 138 7.45 -6.95 -10.92
CA ALA A 138 8.54 -7.08 -9.95
C ALA A 138 9.53 -5.92 -10.04
N LYS A 139 9.85 -5.48 -11.26
CA LYS A 139 10.71 -4.31 -11.50
C LYS A 139 10.08 -3.02 -10.97
N GLU A 140 8.78 -2.83 -11.19
CA GLU A 140 8.01 -1.68 -10.72
C GLU A 140 8.02 -1.60 -9.18
N PHE A 141 7.72 -2.70 -8.49
CA PHE A 141 7.79 -2.75 -7.03
C PHE A 141 9.18 -2.40 -6.50
N LYS A 142 10.23 -3.05 -7.04
CA LYS A 142 11.62 -2.78 -6.61
C LYS A 142 12.04 -1.33 -6.85
N LYS A 143 11.63 -0.73 -7.97
CA LYS A 143 11.87 0.69 -8.24
C LYS A 143 11.24 1.56 -7.15
N ASN A 144 9.97 1.35 -6.83
CA ASN A 144 9.27 2.14 -5.81
C ASN A 144 9.84 1.90 -4.41
N LEU A 145 10.24 0.67 -4.09
CA LEU A 145 10.90 0.35 -2.82
C LEU A 145 12.26 1.06 -2.67
N ASN A 146 13.05 1.12 -3.74
CA ASN A 146 14.33 1.84 -3.74
C ASN A 146 14.13 3.35 -3.58
N LEU A 147 13.12 3.93 -4.25
CA LEU A 147 12.77 5.33 -4.07
C LEU A 147 12.32 5.63 -2.64
N CYS A 148 11.56 4.73 -2.02
CA CYS A 148 11.19 4.82 -0.61
C CYS A 148 12.41 4.76 0.31
N THR A 149 13.39 3.91 0.00
CA THR A 149 14.64 3.81 0.76
C THR A 149 15.41 5.13 0.72
N ILE A 150 15.57 5.72 -0.47
CA ILE A 150 16.23 7.04 -0.63
C ILE A 150 15.47 8.11 0.15
N ALA A 151 14.14 8.15 0.05
CA ALA A 151 13.33 9.13 0.79
C ALA A 151 13.46 8.98 2.32
N ILE A 152 13.62 7.75 2.81
CA ILE A 152 13.89 7.44 4.23
C ILE A 152 15.26 7.95 4.63
N GLU A 153 16.31 7.70 3.84
CA GLU A 153 17.67 8.20 4.09
C GLU A 153 17.70 9.73 4.15
N ASP A 154 16.97 10.39 3.24
CA ASP A 154 16.81 11.86 3.20
C ASP A 154 15.92 12.42 4.33
N ARG A 155 15.31 11.55 5.15
CA ARG A 155 14.36 11.90 6.22
C ARG A 155 13.19 12.78 5.72
N ASN A 156 12.84 12.65 4.44
CA ASN A 156 11.85 13.50 3.80
C ASN A 156 10.44 12.89 3.92
N ILE A 157 9.68 13.36 4.91
CA ILE A 157 8.34 12.84 5.23
C ILE A 157 7.40 12.83 4.00
N LYS A 158 7.37 13.90 3.20
CA LYS A 158 6.48 14.00 2.03
C LYS A 158 6.84 12.94 0.99
N ASN A 159 8.14 12.78 0.71
CA ASN A 159 8.62 11.78 -0.25
C ASN A 159 8.44 10.35 0.27
N ILE A 160 8.61 10.10 1.57
CA ILE A 160 8.36 8.79 2.19
C ILE A 160 6.89 8.41 2.03
N LEU A 161 5.97 9.33 2.31
CA LEU A 161 4.53 9.11 2.10
C LEU A 161 4.21 8.80 0.63
N ASP A 162 4.79 9.58 -0.30
CA ASP A 162 4.56 9.39 -1.73
C ASP A 162 5.09 8.03 -2.22
N THR A 163 6.40 7.83 -2.16
CA THR A 163 7.08 6.64 -2.66
C THR A 163 6.71 5.36 -1.91
N GLY A 164 6.46 5.45 -0.60
CA GLY A 164 5.98 4.31 0.19
C GLY A 164 4.55 3.92 -0.19
N SER A 165 3.66 4.88 -0.48
CA SER A 165 2.32 4.58 -1.00
C SER A 165 2.36 3.96 -2.40
N GLN A 166 3.29 4.39 -3.26
CA GLN A 166 3.55 3.80 -4.57
C GLN A 166 4.08 2.35 -4.45
N ALA A 167 4.95 2.08 -3.47
CA ALA A 167 5.40 0.72 -3.17
C ALA A 167 4.22 -0.16 -2.75
N ILE A 168 3.34 0.34 -1.87
CA ILE A 168 2.09 -0.36 -1.50
C ILE A 168 1.20 -0.63 -2.71
N LEU A 169 0.99 0.36 -3.60
CA LEU A 169 0.20 0.16 -4.81
C LEU A 169 0.76 -0.98 -5.66
N SER A 170 2.07 -0.99 -5.88
CA SER A 170 2.73 -2.02 -6.68
C SER A 170 2.65 -3.43 -6.05
N LEU A 171 2.44 -3.54 -4.73
CA LEU A 171 2.17 -4.84 -4.07
C LEU A 171 0.78 -5.41 -4.40
N ALA A 172 -0.17 -4.57 -4.79
CA ALA A 172 -1.55 -4.99 -5.00
C ALA A 172 -1.67 -6.16 -6.00
N SER A 173 -0.91 -6.11 -7.11
CA SER A 173 -0.91 -7.17 -8.12
C SER A 173 -0.35 -8.50 -7.61
N PHE A 174 0.50 -8.49 -6.59
CA PHE A 174 1.05 -9.70 -5.99
C PHE A 174 0.03 -10.36 -5.08
N PHE A 175 -0.71 -9.57 -4.30
CA PHE A 175 -1.82 -10.08 -3.49
C PHE A 175 -2.95 -10.66 -4.35
N ASP A 176 -3.21 -10.09 -5.53
CA ASP A 176 -4.22 -10.59 -6.46
C ASP A 176 -3.91 -12.01 -7.00
N LEU A 177 -2.69 -12.53 -6.81
CA LEU A 177 -2.30 -13.90 -7.18
C LEU A 177 -2.78 -14.97 -6.18
N TYR A 178 -3.40 -14.55 -5.08
CA TYR A 178 -3.89 -15.40 -4.02
C TYR A 178 -5.42 -15.33 -3.95
N LYS A 179 -6.06 -16.48 -3.76
CA LYS A 179 -7.53 -16.55 -3.66
C LYS A 179 -8.00 -15.83 -2.41
N ASP A 180 -9.22 -15.31 -2.42
CA ASP A 180 -9.91 -14.71 -1.25
C ASP A 180 -9.11 -13.64 -0.47
N GLU A 181 -8.05 -13.11 -1.08
CA GLU A 181 -7.21 -12.08 -0.49
C GLU A 181 -7.80 -10.70 -0.81
N ILE A 182 -7.97 -9.91 0.24
CA ILE A 182 -8.52 -8.56 0.17
C ILE A 182 -7.41 -7.50 0.17
N LYS A 183 -6.18 -7.85 0.56
CA LYS A 183 -5.06 -6.90 0.63
C LYS A 183 -4.75 -6.22 -0.71
N GLY A 184 -4.98 -6.87 -1.85
CA GLY A 184 -4.81 -6.24 -3.15
C GLY A 184 -5.73 -5.04 -3.38
N ASP A 185 -7.00 -5.13 -2.98
CA ASP A 185 -7.94 -4.00 -2.98
C ASP A 185 -7.55 -2.95 -1.93
N LEU A 186 -7.22 -3.39 -0.72
CA LEU A 186 -6.86 -2.48 0.38
C LEU A 186 -5.58 -1.69 0.08
N SER A 187 -4.58 -2.28 -0.58
CA SER A 187 -3.36 -1.59 -1.03
C SER A 187 -3.68 -0.46 -2.01
N ARG A 188 -4.61 -0.68 -2.94
CA ARG A 188 -5.06 0.36 -3.88
C ARG A 188 -5.78 1.50 -3.18
N ILE A 189 -6.60 1.17 -2.18
CA ILE A 189 -7.27 2.18 -1.34
C ILE A 189 -6.21 2.96 -0.55
N LYS A 190 -5.30 2.30 0.18
CA LYS A 190 -4.21 2.96 0.93
C LYS A 190 -3.44 3.95 0.06
N TYR A 191 -3.06 3.53 -1.15
CA TYR A 191 -2.41 4.41 -2.13
C TYR A 191 -3.24 5.66 -2.42
N ALA A 192 -4.51 5.49 -2.81
CA ALA A 192 -5.41 6.60 -3.11
C ALA A 192 -5.53 7.58 -1.93
N ILE A 193 -5.62 7.08 -0.70
CA ILE A 193 -5.70 7.89 0.52
C ILE A 193 -4.44 8.74 0.72
N TYR A 194 -3.25 8.15 0.61
CA TYR A 194 -2.01 8.91 0.74
C TYR A 194 -1.82 9.92 -0.38
N GLN A 195 -2.13 9.55 -1.63
CA GLN A 195 -1.99 10.44 -2.77
C GLN A 195 -2.96 11.62 -2.70
N ALA A 196 -4.23 11.38 -2.36
CA ALA A 196 -5.20 12.45 -2.16
C ALA A 196 -4.74 13.44 -1.07
N TYR A 197 -4.17 12.93 0.03
CA TYR A 197 -3.57 13.76 1.07
C TYR A 197 -2.34 14.56 0.59
N LEU A 198 -1.55 14.05 -0.34
CA LEU A 198 -0.32 14.70 -0.81
C LEU A 198 -0.55 15.77 -1.88
N ILE A 199 -1.56 15.59 -2.73
CA ILE A 199 -1.83 16.49 -3.86
C ILE A 199 -2.87 17.58 -3.54
N GLU A 200 -3.51 17.52 -2.37
CA GLU A 200 -4.53 18.49 -1.92
C GLU A 200 -4.07 19.94 -2.10
N GLU A 201 -2.81 20.23 -1.75
CA GLU A 201 -2.22 21.58 -1.81
C GLU A 201 -2.17 22.15 -3.23
N ASN A 202 -2.16 21.27 -4.25
CA ASN A 202 -2.00 21.66 -5.65
C ASN A 202 -3.29 21.51 -6.45
N ASN A 203 -4.14 20.53 -6.12
CA ASN A 203 -5.30 20.19 -6.92
C ASN A 203 -6.34 19.37 -6.14
N ILE A 204 -7.23 20.07 -5.43
CA ILE A 204 -8.36 19.47 -4.69
C ILE A 204 -9.24 18.59 -5.58
N GLU A 205 -9.53 19.01 -6.82
CA GLU A 205 -10.40 18.26 -7.73
C GLU A 205 -9.79 16.91 -8.11
N ASN A 206 -8.47 16.87 -8.37
CA ASN A 206 -7.77 15.62 -8.60
C ASN A 206 -7.72 14.76 -7.33
N ALA A 207 -7.54 15.35 -6.14
CA ALA A 207 -7.59 14.60 -4.89
C ALA A 207 -8.95 13.90 -4.70
N LYS A 208 -10.05 14.59 -4.99
CA LYS A 208 -11.41 14.00 -4.97
C LYS A 208 -11.55 12.86 -5.96
N LYS A 209 -11.09 13.04 -7.21
CA LYS A 209 -11.12 11.96 -8.23
C LYS A 209 -10.33 10.73 -7.80
N ILE A 210 -9.18 10.91 -7.15
CA ILE A 210 -8.39 9.80 -6.59
C ILE A 210 -9.21 9.06 -5.52
N LEU A 211 -9.88 9.77 -4.62
CA LEU A 211 -10.74 9.16 -3.60
C LEU A 211 -11.96 8.45 -4.23
N ASP A 212 -12.59 9.04 -5.23
CA ASP A 212 -13.73 8.44 -5.93
C ASP A 212 -13.33 7.12 -6.64
N SER A 213 -12.09 7.04 -7.14
CA SER A 213 -11.56 5.80 -7.76
C SER A 213 -11.52 4.60 -6.80
N THR A 214 -11.62 4.82 -5.48
CA THR A 214 -11.68 3.74 -4.49
C THR A 214 -13.00 2.95 -4.54
N GLY A 215 -14.08 3.52 -5.11
CA GLY A 215 -15.41 2.90 -5.13
C GLY A 215 -15.47 1.53 -5.80
N GLU A 216 -14.66 1.31 -6.84
CA GLU A 216 -14.54 0.00 -7.50
C GLU A 216 -13.90 -1.04 -6.57
N ASN A 217 -12.87 -0.65 -5.82
CA ASN A 217 -12.20 -1.51 -4.85
C ASN A 217 -13.14 -1.84 -3.68
N ILE A 218 -13.92 -0.87 -3.19
CA ILE A 218 -14.95 -1.11 -2.16
C ILE A 218 -16.00 -2.12 -2.65
N THR A 219 -16.45 -2.00 -3.91
CA THR A 219 -17.42 -2.93 -4.50
C THR A 219 -16.86 -4.35 -4.59
N ARG A 220 -15.62 -4.50 -5.07
CA ARG A 220 -14.91 -5.78 -5.12
C ARG A 220 -14.69 -6.39 -3.73
N LEU A 221 -14.30 -5.57 -2.75
CA LEU A 221 -14.20 -6.01 -1.35
C LEU A 221 -15.53 -6.54 -0.84
N ARG A 222 -16.64 -5.83 -1.08
CA ARG A 222 -17.97 -6.27 -0.65
C ARG A 222 -18.33 -7.63 -1.22
N GLN A 223 -18.01 -7.87 -2.50
CA GLN A 223 -18.20 -9.18 -3.13
C GLN A 223 -17.34 -10.27 -2.48
N LYS A 224 -16.07 -10.00 -2.22
CA LYS A 224 -15.13 -10.95 -1.57
C LYS A 224 -15.52 -11.28 -0.12
N LEU A 225 -16.02 -10.30 0.64
CA LEU A 225 -16.46 -10.48 2.02
C LEU A 225 -17.77 -11.27 2.15
N GLY A 226 -18.58 -11.31 1.08
CA GLY A 226 -19.79 -12.11 1.02
C GLY A 226 -20.79 -11.76 2.13
N LYS A 227 -21.13 -12.75 2.96
CA LYS A 227 -22.13 -12.62 4.04
C LYS A 227 -21.55 -12.38 5.42
N ASP A 228 -20.24 -12.15 5.54
CA ASP A 228 -19.60 -11.81 6.82
C ASP A 228 -20.08 -10.43 7.28
N LYS A 229 -21.13 -10.41 8.12
CA LYS A 229 -21.78 -9.18 8.59
C LYS A 229 -20.81 -8.24 9.31
N GLU A 230 -19.85 -8.79 10.05
CA GLU A 230 -18.90 -7.98 10.81
C GLU A 230 -17.92 -7.28 9.86
N LYS A 231 -17.34 -8.03 8.91
CA LYS A 231 -16.43 -7.43 7.93
C LYS A 231 -17.13 -6.48 6.97
N VAL A 232 -18.37 -6.78 6.59
CA VAL A 232 -19.19 -5.85 5.78
C VAL A 232 -19.44 -4.54 6.52
N ASN A 233 -19.78 -4.59 7.82
CA ASN A 233 -19.93 -3.37 8.63
C ASN A 233 -18.60 -2.58 8.73
N ARG A 234 -17.47 -3.27 8.88
CA ARG A 234 -16.14 -2.62 8.84
C ARG A 234 -15.87 -1.96 7.48
N LEU A 235 -16.27 -2.60 6.38
CA LEU A 235 -16.16 -2.04 5.03
C LEU A 235 -17.06 -0.82 4.83
N ASP A 236 -18.27 -0.83 5.37
CA ASP A 236 -19.18 0.33 5.32
C ASP A 236 -18.60 1.52 6.10
N LYS A 237 -18.01 1.27 7.29
CA LYS A 237 -17.25 2.30 8.03
C LYS A 237 -16.07 2.85 7.24
N LEU A 238 -15.34 1.98 6.53
CA LEU A 238 -14.27 2.42 5.63
C LEU A 238 -14.82 3.34 4.54
N SER A 239 -15.90 2.92 3.86
CA SER A 239 -16.52 3.70 2.79
C SER A 239 -16.98 5.08 3.26
N LEU A 240 -17.61 5.17 4.44
CA LEU A 240 -18.03 6.44 5.04
C LEU A 240 -16.82 7.31 5.40
N ALA A 241 -15.76 6.74 5.97
CA ALA A 241 -14.56 7.50 6.31
C ALA A 241 -13.85 8.09 5.07
N ILE A 242 -13.89 7.39 3.93
CA ILE A 242 -13.34 7.90 2.66
C ILE A 242 -14.16 9.11 2.18
N GLU A 243 -15.49 9.03 2.28
CA GLU A 243 -16.37 10.15 1.92
C GLU A 243 -16.14 11.36 2.84
N ASP A 244 -16.02 11.13 4.15
CA ASP A 244 -15.65 12.15 5.13
C ASP A 244 -14.32 12.84 4.79
N MET A 245 -13.31 12.05 4.39
CA MET A 245 -12.03 12.59 3.95
C MET A 245 -12.20 13.44 2.70
N LYS A 246 -13.00 12.99 1.73
CA LYS A 246 -13.28 13.72 0.50
C LYS A 246 -13.96 15.06 0.77
N GLN A 247 -14.90 15.09 1.71
CA GLN A 247 -15.57 16.32 2.15
C GLN A 247 -14.59 17.30 2.79
N SER A 248 -13.68 16.81 3.65
CA SER A 248 -12.68 17.66 4.33
C SER A 248 -11.69 18.35 3.40
N LEU A 249 -11.54 17.90 2.15
CA LEU A 249 -10.70 18.59 1.16
C LEU A 249 -11.17 20.02 0.85
N ASN A 250 -12.43 20.38 1.17
CA ASN A 250 -12.95 21.74 0.95
C ASN A 250 -12.73 22.67 2.15
N GLU A 251 -12.27 22.16 3.29
CA GLU A 251 -12.27 22.88 4.57
C GLU A 251 -10.98 23.68 4.83
N ASP A 252 -10.06 23.72 3.86
CA ASP A 252 -8.73 24.36 3.95
C ASP A 252 -8.03 24.13 5.31
N ASN A 253 -8.11 22.90 5.80
CA ASN A 253 -7.58 22.52 7.11
C ASN A 253 -6.77 21.23 7.02
N LYS A 254 -5.46 21.39 6.88
CA LYS A 254 -4.51 20.27 6.77
C LYS A 254 -4.57 19.31 7.96
N LYS A 255 -4.84 19.82 9.17
CA LYS A 255 -4.93 18.97 10.37
C LYS A 255 -6.19 18.13 10.37
N LEU A 256 -7.30 18.70 9.91
CA LEU A 256 -8.55 17.98 9.72
C LEU A 256 -8.37 16.87 8.67
N LEU A 257 -7.77 17.19 7.53
CA LEU A 257 -7.51 16.21 6.48
C LEU A 257 -6.58 15.09 6.97
N GLU A 258 -5.54 15.44 7.75
CA GLU A 258 -4.65 14.47 8.39
C GLU A 258 -5.41 13.51 9.32
N LEU A 259 -6.33 14.03 10.13
CA LEU A 259 -7.18 13.22 11.00
C LEU A 259 -8.08 12.28 10.20
N LYS A 260 -8.71 12.79 9.13
CA LYS A 260 -9.58 11.98 8.25
C LYS A 260 -8.78 10.87 7.57
N ARG A 261 -7.59 11.17 7.05
CA ARG A 261 -6.65 10.17 6.52
C ARG A 261 -6.37 9.07 7.54
N ASP A 262 -6.00 9.43 8.77
CA ASP A 262 -5.64 8.47 9.81
C ASP A 262 -6.83 7.56 10.19
N ILE A 263 -8.04 8.10 10.24
CA ILE A 263 -9.28 7.33 10.46
C ILE A 263 -9.46 6.29 9.34
N VAL A 264 -9.30 6.70 8.08
CA VAL A 264 -9.42 5.79 6.94
C VAL A 264 -8.38 4.67 7.02
N ILE A 265 -7.10 5.00 7.26
CA ILE A 265 -6.03 4.00 7.38
C ILE A 265 -6.29 3.03 8.54
N ASN A 266 -6.81 3.51 9.67
CA ASN A 266 -7.18 2.65 10.80
C ASN A 266 -8.34 1.71 10.46
N ASN A 267 -9.36 2.18 9.74
CA ASN A 267 -10.45 1.33 9.27
C ASN A 267 -9.96 0.24 8.31
N ILE A 268 -8.99 0.55 7.45
CA ILE A 268 -8.34 -0.46 6.58
C ILE A 268 -7.64 -1.53 7.43
N LYS A 269 -6.85 -1.14 8.44
CA LYS A 269 -6.17 -2.10 9.34
C LYS A 269 -7.14 -3.00 10.09
N LEU A 270 -8.35 -2.52 10.39
CA LEU A 270 -9.40 -3.36 11.00
C LEU A 270 -9.95 -4.40 10.03
N LEU A 271 -9.96 -4.15 8.71
CA LEU A 271 -10.37 -5.16 7.72
C LEU A 271 -9.32 -6.25 7.50
N GLU A 272 -8.05 -5.95 7.76
CA GLU A 272 -6.92 -6.89 7.58
C GLU A 272 -6.82 -7.94 8.71
N LYS A 273 -7.54 -7.73 9.82
CA LYS A 273 -7.66 -8.65 10.95
C LYS A 273 -8.79 -9.66 10.73
#